data_AF-A0A3Q8XQU0-F1
#
_entry.id   AF-A0A3Q8XQU0-F1
#
_cell.length_a   1.000
_cell.length_b   1.000
_cell.length_c   1.000
_cell.angle_alpha   90.00
_cell.angle_beta   90.00
_cell.angle_gamma   90.00
#
_symmetry.space_group_name_H-M   'P 1'
#
loop_
_entity.id
_entity.type
_entity.pdbx_description
1 polymer ?
#
loop_
_entity_poly.entity_id
_entity_poly.type
_entity_poly.pdbx_seq_one_letter_code
_entity_poly.pdbx_strand_id
1 'polypeptide(L)'
;MDQTASPNVLVVDDDPVQRRLLKAAVEHMGGNAFMAEDGDIALEFLTTTRDPIAIVVLDLKMPRMDGLEVMRRMTQSGIEVPVIVQTGHGGIETVVEAMRAGAFDFVVKPVAPERLAVSIRNALKVDQSEERHAGFRMDPGTGMVSASPAMERVMHLAQRAAASLIPVVIEGESGVGKEKIARTIQRASDRRHKPFVTVNCGAIPDKLVESVLFGHERGAFTGATEKHRGKFMEANGGTLFLDEIGDLSPDIQVKLLRAVQDGEIETVGARQSAKVDVRLISATNKNLIEEVKAGRFREDLYYRLNVFPITVPPLRNRKEDVPMLVRSFADRFGREHGLRGPVSISPEVLAMLTAYDWPGNVRQLENAVFRAVVLCDDGLLTPDLFPQIAAQLPGYDVREAGAGQRVAVSDAPSLSMPDVPLQRGFAESQQRVVSGLSLGDLGATAKTGSAARGMINAIGDDGELRTLNEVEEEVIRFALQFYSGQMSEVARRLGIGRSTLYRKIKDYGIDAGKTFEIEA
;
A
#
# COMPACT_ATOMS: atom_id res chain seq x y z
N MET A 1 -35.34 13.44 -19.81
CA MET A 1 -35.88 13.28 -18.43
C MET A 1 -35.68 11.84 -18.08
N ASP A 2 -34.57 11.54 -17.40
CA ASP A 2 -34.19 10.17 -17.06
C ASP A 2 -34.90 9.82 -15.74
N GLN A 3 -35.96 9.00 -15.81
CA GLN A 3 -36.66 8.50 -14.63
C GLN A 3 -35.78 7.43 -13.97
N THR A 4 -34.91 7.86 -13.07
CA THR A 4 -34.25 6.95 -12.13
C THR A 4 -35.28 6.57 -11.07
N ALA A 5 -35.52 5.26 -10.89
CA ALA A 5 -36.47 4.76 -9.89
C ALA A 5 -36.12 5.30 -8.50
N SER A 6 -37.12 5.81 -7.78
CA SER A 6 -36.94 6.32 -6.42
C SER A 6 -36.40 5.21 -5.50
N PRO A 7 -35.23 5.38 -4.87
CA PRO A 7 -34.61 4.34 -4.06
C PRO A 7 -35.46 4.05 -2.81
N ASN A 8 -35.72 2.77 -2.57
CA ASN A 8 -36.42 2.30 -1.38
C ASN A 8 -35.44 2.23 -0.20
N VAL A 9 -35.65 3.06 0.81
CA VAL A 9 -34.83 3.16 2.02
C VAL A 9 -35.62 2.62 3.20
N LEU A 10 -35.12 1.61 3.88
CA LEU A 10 -35.70 1.13 5.14
C LEU A 10 -35.08 1.87 6.32
N VAL A 11 -35.87 2.65 7.05
CA VAL A 11 -35.48 3.37 8.25
C VAL A 11 -35.92 2.55 9.47
N VAL A 12 -34.97 2.18 10.32
CA VAL A 12 -35.18 1.36 11.51
C VAL A 12 -34.71 2.13 12.74
N ASP A 13 -35.66 2.58 13.56
CA ASP A 13 -35.40 3.40 14.75
C ASP A 13 -36.61 3.32 15.70
N ASP A 14 -36.37 3.15 17.00
CA ASP A 14 -37.46 3.03 17.98
C ASP A 14 -38.09 4.37 18.32
N ASP A 15 -37.36 5.48 18.16
CA ASP A 15 -37.85 6.84 18.39
C ASP A 15 -38.74 7.30 17.21
N PRO A 16 -40.06 7.52 17.44
CA PRO A 16 -40.98 7.97 16.39
C PRO A 16 -40.64 9.37 15.84
N VAL A 17 -39.94 10.22 16.62
CA VAL A 17 -39.51 11.55 16.17
C VAL A 17 -38.36 11.41 15.17
N GLN A 18 -37.35 10.59 15.49
CA GLN A 18 -36.22 10.33 14.59
C GLN A 18 -36.70 9.69 13.30
N ARG A 19 -37.53 8.65 13.39
CA ARG A 19 -38.15 8.03 12.21
C ARG A 19 -38.81 9.04 11.28
N ARG A 20 -39.60 9.98 11.82
CA ARG A 20 -40.26 11.03 11.01
C ARG A 20 -39.27 11.99 10.36
N LEU A 21 -38.20 12.37 11.07
CA LEU A 21 -37.18 13.27 10.55
C LEU A 21 -36.36 12.61 9.42
N LEU A 22 -35.98 11.35 9.63
CA LEU A 22 -35.26 10.54 8.63
C LEU A 22 -36.13 10.29 7.39
N LYS A 23 -37.42 9.98 7.59
CA LYS A 23 -38.39 9.89 6.51
C LYS A 23 -38.44 11.17 5.68
N ALA A 24 -38.59 12.33 6.32
CA ALA A 24 -38.62 13.61 5.63
C ALA A 24 -37.32 13.87 4.85
N ALA A 25 -36.16 13.51 5.41
CA ALA A 25 -34.87 13.62 4.72
C ALA A 25 -34.78 12.72 3.48
N VAL A 26 -35.25 11.47 3.58
CA VAL A 26 -35.30 10.49 2.47
C VAL A 26 -36.26 10.95 1.37
N GLU A 27 -37.43 11.46 1.73
CA GLU A 27 -38.40 11.97 0.74
C GLU A 27 -37.89 13.23 0.06
N HIS A 28 -37.21 14.12 0.78
CA HIS A 28 -36.61 15.33 0.21
C HIS A 28 -35.52 15.04 -0.82
N MET A 29 -34.81 13.92 -0.70
CA MET A 29 -33.84 13.46 -1.70
C MET A 29 -34.45 12.64 -2.85
N GLY A 30 -35.78 12.48 -2.88
CA GLY A 30 -36.51 11.78 -3.95
C GLY A 30 -36.57 10.25 -3.79
N GLY A 31 -36.29 9.71 -2.60
CA GLY A 31 -36.42 8.30 -2.25
C GLY A 31 -37.74 7.96 -1.56
N ASN A 32 -38.05 6.67 -1.47
CA ASN A 32 -39.20 6.14 -0.75
C ASN A 32 -38.76 5.60 0.61
N ALA A 33 -39.31 6.14 1.71
CA ALA A 33 -38.97 5.71 3.06
C ALA A 33 -39.96 4.65 3.60
N PHE A 34 -39.45 3.45 3.86
CA PHE A 34 -40.10 2.41 4.66
C PHE A 34 -39.65 2.54 6.10
N MET A 35 -40.50 2.17 7.06
CA MET A 35 -40.26 2.48 8.47
C MET A 35 -40.50 1.23 9.31
N ALA A 36 -39.51 0.86 10.10
CA ALA A 36 -39.57 -0.20 11.10
C ALA A 36 -39.24 0.39 12.48
N GLU A 37 -39.93 -0.08 13.51
CA GLU A 37 -39.72 0.39 14.89
C GLU A 37 -38.75 -0.46 15.70
N ASP A 38 -38.29 -1.58 15.13
CA ASP A 38 -37.39 -2.52 15.78
C ASP A 38 -36.74 -3.45 14.74
N GLY A 39 -35.78 -4.25 15.21
CA GLY A 39 -35.04 -5.20 14.40
C GLY A 39 -35.84 -6.40 13.88
N ASP A 40 -36.87 -6.86 14.58
CA ASP A 40 -37.71 -7.98 14.12
C ASP A 40 -38.52 -7.56 12.89
N ILE A 41 -39.17 -6.40 12.96
CA ILE A 41 -39.94 -5.83 11.85
C ILE A 41 -39.01 -5.50 10.67
N ALA A 42 -37.80 -5.01 10.94
CA ALA A 42 -36.83 -4.74 9.88
C ALA A 42 -36.44 -6.02 9.10
N LEU A 43 -36.19 -7.13 9.79
CA LEU A 43 -35.87 -8.41 9.16
C LEU A 43 -37.06 -9.00 8.40
N GLU A 44 -38.28 -8.84 8.91
CA GLU A 44 -39.50 -9.24 8.20
C GLU A 44 -39.65 -8.44 6.90
N PHE A 45 -39.43 -7.11 6.93
CA PHE A 45 -39.43 -6.27 5.74
C PHE A 45 -38.40 -6.72 4.71
N LEU A 46 -37.17 -7.02 5.13
CA LEU A 46 -36.08 -7.43 4.24
C LEU A 46 -36.31 -8.81 3.60
N THR A 47 -37.13 -9.67 4.21
CA THR A 47 -37.37 -11.04 3.73
C THR A 47 -38.70 -11.22 3.00
N THR A 48 -39.71 -10.41 3.33
CA THR A 48 -41.11 -10.63 2.90
C THR A 48 -41.58 -9.62 1.85
N THR A 49 -40.92 -8.47 1.73
CA THR A 49 -41.36 -7.39 0.84
C THR A 49 -41.11 -7.72 -0.62
N ARG A 50 -42.09 -7.42 -1.50
CA ARG A 50 -41.97 -7.60 -2.95
C ARG A 50 -41.09 -6.55 -3.62
N ASP A 51 -41.02 -5.36 -3.03
CA ASP A 51 -40.16 -4.27 -3.49
C ASP A 51 -38.77 -4.39 -2.84
N PRO A 52 -37.68 -4.46 -3.62
CA PRO A 52 -36.34 -4.58 -3.07
C PRO A 52 -35.97 -3.31 -2.30
N ILE A 53 -35.46 -3.51 -1.08
CA ILE A 53 -34.87 -2.44 -0.27
C ILE A 53 -33.45 -2.22 -0.76
N ALA A 54 -33.15 -1.00 -1.22
CA ALA A 54 -31.84 -0.65 -1.76
C ALA A 54 -30.83 -0.28 -0.66
N ILE A 55 -31.32 0.11 0.53
CA ILE A 55 -30.49 0.52 1.64
C ILE A 55 -31.26 0.50 2.97
N VAL A 56 -30.57 0.15 4.06
CA VAL A 56 -31.10 0.22 5.43
C VAL A 56 -30.40 1.34 6.19
N VAL A 57 -31.17 2.17 6.90
CA VAL A 57 -30.69 3.11 7.91
C VAL A 57 -31.12 2.57 9.27
N LEU A 58 -30.16 2.17 10.10
CA LEU A 58 -30.40 1.32 11.28
C LEU A 58 -29.85 1.96 12.56
N ASP A 59 -30.69 2.17 13.57
CA ASP A 59 -30.20 2.52 14.92
C ASP A 59 -29.54 1.32 15.61
N LEU A 60 -28.41 1.54 16.27
CA LEU A 60 -27.73 0.50 17.05
C LEU A 60 -28.45 0.18 18.35
N LYS A 61 -29.03 1.19 19.00
CA LYS A 61 -29.62 1.02 20.33
C LYS A 61 -31.13 1.03 20.25
N MET A 62 -31.68 -0.15 20.02
CA MET A 62 -33.13 -0.36 19.99
C MET A 62 -33.54 -1.41 21.03
N PRO A 63 -34.75 -1.31 21.59
CA PRO A 63 -35.31 -2.34 22.45
C PRO A 63 -35.55 -3.65 21.68
N ARG A 64 -35.58 -4.77 22.43
CA ARG A 64 -35.69 -6.16 21.94
C ARG A 64 -34.49 -6.68 21.14
N MET A 65 -34.21 -6.08 19.99
CA MET A 65 -33.10 -6.48 19.12
C MET A 65 -32.27 -5.24 18.77
N ASP A 66 -31.00 -5.28 19.16
CA ASP A 66 -30.05 -4.21 18.85
C ASP A 66 -29.62 -4.25 17.38
N GLY A 67 -29.10 -3.12 16.87
CA GLY A 67 -28.72 -3.02 15.46
C GLY A 67 -27.55 -3.93 15.07
N LEU A 68 -26.67 -4.30 16.00
CA LEU A 68 -25.58 -5.24 15.71
C LEU A 68 -26.11 -6.65 15.47
N GLU A 69 -27.10 -7.07 16.24
CA GLU A 69 -27.78 -8.35 16.07
C GLU A 69 -28.58 -8.41 14.76
N VAL A 70 -29.24 -7.31 14.38
CA VAL A 70 -29.90 -7.19 13.07
C VAL A 70 -28.90 -7.45 11.94
N MET A 71 -27.75 -6.76 11.96
CA MET A 71 -26.73 -6.94 10.91
C MET A 71 -26.15 -8.37 10.88
N ARG A 72 -25.88 -8.97 12.05
CA ARG A 72 -25.44 -10.37 12.11
C ARG A 72 -26.44 -11.31 11.44
N ARG A 73 -27.74 -11.13 11.69
CA ARG A 73 -28.80 -11.94 11.08
C ARG A 73 -28.97 -11.68 9.59
N MET A 74 -28.77 -10.44 9.13
CA MET A 74 -28.73 -10.11 7.70
C MET A 74 -27.62 -10.92 7.00
N THR A 75 -26.40 -10.92 7.56
CA THR A 75 -25.28 -11.69 7.01
C THR A 75 -25.55 -13.20 7.00
N GLN A 76 -26.09 -13.75 8.09
CA GLN A 76 -26.43 -15.18 8.19
C GLN A 76 -27.51 -15.60 7.19
N SER A 77 -28.41 -14.69 6.84
CA SER A 77 -29.51 -14.92 5.89
C SER A 77 -29.12 -14.61 4.44
N GLY A 78 -27.87 -14.24 4.17
CA GLY A 78 -27.39 -13.89 2.84
C GLY A 78 -27.97 -12.57 2.29
N ILE A 79 -28.40 -11.67 3.17
CA ILE A 79 -28.93 -10.35 2.78
C ILE A 79 -27.75 -9.40 2.59
N GLU A 80 -27.51 -8.98 1.34
CA GLU A 80 -26.36 -8.13 0.96
C GLU A 80 -26.69 -6.62 0.89
N VAL A 81 -27.87 -6.22 1.39
CA VAL A 81 -28.30 -4.82 1.37
C VAL A 81 -27.38 -3.95 2.23
N PRO A 82 -26.85 -2.82 1.73
CA PRO A 82 -25.97 -1.95 2.49
C PRO A 82 -26.69 -1.30 3.68
N VAL A 83 -26.01 -1.29 4.83
CA VAL A 83 -26.53 -0.74 6.10
C VAL A 83 -25.77 0.52 6.50
N ILE A 84 -26.47 1.64 6.64
CA ILE A 84 -25.96 2.84 7.32
C ILE A 84 -26.42 2.80 8.77
N VAL A 85 -25.46 2.85 9.68
CA VAL A 85 -25.73 2.74 11.10
C VAL A 85 -25.91 4.12 11.74
N GLN A 86 -26.84 4.24 12.68
CA GLN A 86 -27.05 5.44 13.49
C GLN A 86 -26.82 5.14 14.97
N THR A 87 -26.25 6.09 15.73
CA THR A 87 -26.11 5.95 17.19
C THR A 87 -26.17 7.30 17.89
N GLY A 88 -26.87 7.38 19.03
CA GLY A 88 -26.91 8.58 19.89
C GLY A 88 -25.80 8.68 20.93
N HIS A 89 -25.06 7.60 21.16
CA HIS A 89 -23.83 7.63 21.98
C HIS A 89 -22.64 7.43 21.05
N GLY A 90 -21.96 8.54 20.72
CA GLY A 90 -20.76 8.60 19.87
C GLY A 90 -19.50 7.97 20.48
N GLY A 91 -19.67 6.90 21.25
CA GLY A 91 -18.55 6.10 21.73
C GLY A 91 -17.94 5.34 20.57
N ILE A 92 -16.65 5.59 20.33
CA ILE A 92 -15.85 5.00 19.25
C ILE A 92 -15.94 3.46 19.21
N GLU A 93 -16.18 2.79 20.35
CA GLU A 93 -16.35 1.32 20.42
C GLU A 93 -17.55 0.84 19.61
N THR A 94 -18.70 1.49 19.81
CA THR A 94 -19.95 1.17 19.11
C THR A 94 -19.81 1.32 17.59
N VAL A 95 -19.06 2.33 17.15
CA VAL A 95 -18.79 2.57 15.72
C VAL A 95 -17.90 1.46 15.15
N VAL A 96 -16.83 1.10 15.86
CA VAL A 96 -15.91 0.04 15.43
C VAL A 96 -16.64 -1.31 15.36
N GLU A 97 -17.49 -1.62 16.33
CA GLU A 97 -18.32 -2.83 16.31
C GLU A 97 -19.27 -2.86 15.12
N ALA A 98 -19.92 -1.73 14.82
CA ALA A 98 -20.81 -1.61 13.67
C ALA A 98 -20.08 -1.82 12.33
N MET A 99 -18.91 -1.20 12.17
CA MET A 99 -18.10 -1.36 10.95
C MET A 99 -17.58 -2.80 10.80
N ARG A 100 -17.13 -3.43 11.90
CA ARG A 100 -16.71 -4.84 11.90
C ARG A 100 -17.84 -5.81 11.54
N ALA A 101 -19.07 -5.47 11.91
CA ALA A 101 -20.26 -6.23 11.58
C ALA A 101 -20.76 -5.99 10.14
N GLY A 102 -20.06 -5.18 9.34
CA GLY A 102 -20.35 -4.99 7.92
C GLY A 102 -21.16 -3.75 7.57
N ALA A 103 -21.28 -2.78 8.48
CA ALA A 103 -21.90 -1.50 8.17
C ALA A 103 -21.19 -0.78 7.01
N PHE A 104 -21.96 -0.19 6.11
CA PHE A 104 -21.46 0.58 4.96
C PHE A 104 -20.95 1.96 5.38
N ASP A 105 -21.69 2.66 6.23
CA ASP A 105 -21.34 3.97 6.80
C ASP A 105 -22.00 4.09 8.17
N PHE A 106 -21.60 5.09 8.96
CA PHE A 106 -22.26 5.40 10.22
C PHE A 106 -22.51 6.91 10.36
N VAL A 107 -23.53 7.25 11.16
CA VAL A 107 -23.85 8.62 11.53
C VAL A 107 -24.15 8.72 13.02
N VAL A 108 -23.62 9.77 13.66
CA VAL A 108 -23.88 10.04 15.08
C VAL A 108 -25.07 10.98 15.19
N LYS A 109 -26.03 10.66 16.07
CA LYS A 109 -27.17 11.53 16.37
C LYS A 109 -26.71 12.68 17.29
N PRO A 110 -27.12 13.94 17.07
CA PRO A 110 -28.07 14.38 16.04
C PRO A 110 -27.42 14.46 14.64
N VAL A 111 -28.07 13.85 13.64
CA VAL A 111 -27.57 13.81 12.27
C VAL A 111 -28.13 14.98 11.45
N ALA A 112 -27.26 15.72 10.77
CA ALA A 112 -27.68 16.72 9.80
C ALA A 112 -28.28 16.03 8.55
N PRO A 113 -29.44 16.46 8.04
CA PRO A 113 -30.09 15.85 6.86
C PRO A 113 -29.15 15.71 5.65
N GLU A 114 -28.25 16.69 5.45
CA GLU A 114 -27.28 16.69 4.36
C GLU A 114 -26.26 15.55 4.49
N ARG A 115 -25.80 15.24 5.71
CA ARG A 115 -24.84 14.15 5.95
C ARG A 115 -25.47 12.80 5.66
N LEU A 116 -26.70 12.59 6.12
CA LEU A 116 -27.45 11.37 5.84
C LEU A 116 -27.72 11.22 4.34
N ALA A 117 -28.09 12.30 3.65
CA ALA A 117 -28.29 12.30 2.20
C ALA A 117 -27.02 11.99 1.41
N VAL A 118 -25.84 12.37 1.91
CA VAL A 118 -24.57 11.97 1.32
C VAL A 118 -24.32 10.47 1.54
N SER A 119 -24.50 9.96 2.76
CA SER A 119 -24.34 8.52 3.07
C SER A 119 -25.24 7.65 2.20
N ILE A 120 -26.54 8.00 2.10
CA ILE A 120 -27.53 7.25 1.33
C ILE A 120 -27.18 7.26 -0.17
N ARG A 121 -26.85 8.43 -0.75
CA ARG A 121 -26.42 8.51 -2.17
C ARG A 121 -25.15 7.70 -2.43
N ASN A 122 -24.23 7.68 -1.46
CA ASN A 122 -23.00 6.92 -1.56
C ASN A 122 -23.23 5.41 -1.51
N ALA A 123 -24.23 4.93 -0.78
CA ALA A 123 -24.59 3.51 -0.76
C ALA A 123 -25.37 3.10 -2.02
N LEU A 124 -26.36 3.89 -2.45
CA LEU A 124 -27.22 3.56 -3.59
C LEU A 124 -26.48 3.53 -4.93
N LYS A 125 -25.46 4.36 -5.09
CA LYS A 125 -24.62 4.30 -6.28
C LYS A 125 -23.89 2.94 -6.39
N VAL A 126 -23.65 2.22 -5.27
CA VAL A 126 -22.84 0.97 -5.21
C VAL A 126 -23.54 -0.13 -5.98
N ASP A 127 -24.84 -0.22 -5.76
CA ASP A 127 -25.72 -1.25 -6.29
C ASP A 127 -25.99 -1.08 -7.80
N GLN A 128 -26.21 0.16 -8.26
CA GLN A 128 -26.47 0.45 -9.68
C GLN A 128 -25.26 0.31 -10.62
N SER A 129 -24.07 0.01 -10.08
CA SER A 129 -22.82 -0.11 -10.85
C SER A 129 -22.42 -1.55 -11.15
N GLU A 130 -23.08 -2.55 -10.56
CA GLU A 130 -22.77 -3.97 -10.77
C GLU A 130 -23.14 -4.43 -12.20
N GLU A 131 -24.20 -3.88 -12.80
CA GLU A 131 -24.63 -4.27 -14.15
C GLU A 131 -23.80 -3.68 -15.31
N ARG A 132 -22.86 -2.74 -15.05
CA ARG A 132 -22.16 -2.00 -16.13
C ARG A 132 -20.63 -2.04 -16.14
N HIS A 133 -19.98 -2.77 -15.23
CA HIS A 133 -18.51 -2.75 -15.16
C HIS A 133 -17.84 -4.12 -15.31
N ALA A 134 -18.36 -5.01 -16.17
CA ALA A 134 -17.63 -6.14 -16.73
C ALA A 134 -16.45 -5.73 -17.66
N GLY A 135 -15.87 -4.57 -17.46
CA GLY A 135 -14.98 -3.90 -18.41
C GLY A 135 -13.95 -2.98 -17.79
N PHE A 136 -13.40 -3.31 -16.61
CA PHE A 136 -12.13 -2.73 -16.19
C PHE A 136 -11.01 -3.77 -16.34
N ARG A 137 -10.59 -4.00 -17.60
CA ARG A 137 -9.22 -4.47 -17.83
C ARG A 137 -8.31 -3.31 -17.47
N MET A 138 -7.68 -3.43 -16.30
CA MET A 138 -6.61 -2.54 -15.84
C MET A 138 -5.66 -2.18 -16.98
N ASP A 139 -5.40 -0.89 -17.12
CA ASP A 139 -4.29 -0.39 -17.95
C ASP A 139 -2.97 -1.03 -17.44
N PRO A 140 -2.19 -1.70 -18.31
CA PRO A 140 -0.89 -2.27 -17.96
C PRO A 140 0.08 -1.28 -17.27
N GLY A 141 -0.16 0.03 -17.38
CA GLY A 141 0.66 1.08 -16.77
C GLY A 141 0.45 1.36 -15.27
N THR A 142 -0.56 0.78 -14.60
CA THR A 142 -0.82 1.04 -13.16
C THR A 142 -0.23 0.01 -12.21
N GLY A 143 0.15 -1.18 -12.70
CA GLY A 143 0.80 -2.23 -11.92
C GLY A 143 -0.01 -2.75 -10.72
N MET A 144 -1.32 -2.51 -10.68
CA MET A 144 -2.23 -3.09 -9.69
C MET A 144 -3.07 -4.15 -10.41
N VAL A 145 -2.52 -5.34 -10.52
CA VAL A 145 -3.23 -6.52 -11.03
C VAL A 145 -3.71 -7.30 -9.82
N SER A 146 -5.01 -7.56 -9.71
CA SER A 146 -5.57 -8.30 -8.58
C SER A 146 -6.47 -9.44 -9.06
N ALA A 147 -6.38 -10.58 -8.37
CA ALA A 147 -7.24 -11.75 -8.52
C ALA A 147 -8.17 -11.95 -7.30
N SER A 148 -7.91 -11.29 -6.16
CA SER A 148 -8.68 -11.53 -4.94
C SER A 148 -10.02 -10.75 -4.91
N PRO A 149 -11.13 -11.39 -4.50
CA PRO A 149 -12.42 -10.71 -4.34
C PRO A 149 -12.37 -9.53 -3.35
N ALA A 150 -11.46 -9.61 -2.37
CA ALA A 150 -11.27 -8.56 -1.38
C ALA A 150 -10.72 -7.27 -2.02
N MET A 151 -9.80 -7.38 -2.97
CA MET A 151 -9.27 -6.23 -3.70
C MET A 151 -10.17 -5.76 -4.81
N GLU A 152 -10.97 -6.63 -5.42
CA GLU A 152 -12.01 -6.21 -6.37
C GLU A 152 -12.97 -5.20 -5.73
N ARG A 153 -13.41 -5.46 -4.49
CA ARG A 153 -14.20 -4.49 -3.71
C ARG A 153 -13.48 -3.16 -3.48
N VAL A 154 -12.19 -3.20 -3.13
CA VAL A 154 -11.36 -1.99 -2.94
C VAL A 154 -11.28 -1.19 -4.24
N MET A 155 -11.08 -1.86 -5.37
CA MET A 155 -11.01 -1.21 -6.68
C MET A 155 -12.37 -0.63 -7.10
N HIS A 156 -13.47 -1.30 -6.80
CA HIS A 156 -14.81 -0.76 -7.02
C HIS A 156 -15.03 0.52 -6.20
N LEU A 157 -14.69 0.51 -4.91
CA LEU A 157 -14.74 1.72 -4.07
C LEU A 157 -13.85 2.85 -4.61
N ALA A 158 -12.63 2.52 -5.06
CA ALA A 158 -11.72 3.49 -5.67
C ALA A 158 -12.30 4.12 -6.96
N GLN A 159 -12.93 3.32 -7.81
CA GLN A 159 -13.56 3.80 -9.04
C GLN A 159 -14.70 4.78 -8.74
N ARG A 160 -15.51 4.47 -7.74
CA ARG A 160 -16.61 5.34 -7.29
C ARG A 160 -16.11 6.64 -6.69
N ALA A 161 -15.07 6.54 -5.86
CA ALA A 161 -14.41 7.70 -5.30
C ALA A 161 -13.92 8.62 -6.42
N ALA A 162 -13.30 8.05 -7.47
CA ALA A 162 -12.75 8.81 -8.59
C ALA A 162 -13.79 9.72 -9.29
N ALA A 163 -15.04 9.26 -9.40
CA ALA A 163 -16.15 9.98 -10.02
C ALA A 163 -16.70 11.18 -9.21
N SER A 164 -16.13 11.48 -8.04
CA SER A 164 -16.53 12.60 -7.19
C SER A 164 -15.33 13.36 -6.65
N LEU A 165 -15.55 14.56 -6.09
CA LEU A 165 -14.52 15.38 -5.45
C LEU A 165 -14.48 15.25 -3.93
N ILE A 166 -15.22 14.28 -3.36
CA ILE A 166 -15.27 14.09 -1.92
C ILE A 166 -13.89 13.66 -1.37
N PRO A 167 -13.56 14.05 -0.12
CA PRO A 167 -12.39 13.53 0.57
C PRO A 167 -12.45 12.00 0.70
N VAL A 168 -11.30 11.35 0.48
CA VAL A 168 -11.15 9.89 0.58
C VAL A 168 -10.12 9.57 1.65
N VAL A 169 -10.42 8.61 2.53
CA VAL A 169 -9.45 8.09 3.50
C VAL A 169 -9.15 6.63 3.14
N ILE A 170 -7.87 6.32 2.96
CA ILE A 170 -7.40 4.97 2.65
C ILE A 170 -6.74 4.40 3.91
N GLU A 171 -7.35 3.40 4.51
CA GLU A 171 -6.85 2.74 5.71
C GLU A 171 -6.22 1.40 5.36
N GLY A 172 -5.20 1.00 6.11
CA GLY A 172 -4.60 -0.32 5.98
C GLY A 172 -3.15 -0.31 6.42
N GLU A 173 -2.61 -1.50 6.67
CA GLU A 173 -1.24 -1.67 7.18
C GLU A 173 -0.18 -1.01 6.29
N SER A 174 1.02 -0.82 6.84
CA SER A 174 2.13 -0.31 6.05
C SER A 174 2.46 -1.28 4.91
N GLY A 175 2.65 -0.74 3.70
CA GLY A 175 3.06 -1.53 2.54
C GLY A 175 1.94 -2.28 1.80
N VAL A 176 0.66 -2.08 2.13
CA VAL A 176 -0.48 -2.72 1.41
C VAL A 176 -0.78 -2.12 0.03
N GLY A 177 -0.19 -0.97 -0.30
CA GLY A 177 -0.38 -0.30 -1.60
C GLY A 177 -1.32 0.92 -1.59
N LYS A 178 -1.53 1.57 -0.43
CA LYS A 178 -2.42 2.74 -0.29
C LYS A 178 -2.13 3.85 -1.30
N GLU A 179 -0.85 4.17 -1.52
CA GLU A 179 -0.44 5.18 -2.50
C GLU A 179 -0.79 4.79 -3.95
N LYS A 180 -0.65 3.50 -4.32
CA LYS A 180 -1.05 3.02 -5.65
C LYS A 180 -2.55 3.16 -5.87
N ILE A 181 -3.35 2.92 -4.82
CA ILE A 181 -4.81 3.13 -4.86
C ILE A 181 -5.11 4.63 -5.02
N ALA A 182 -4.48 5.50 -4.24
CA ALA A 182 -4.65 6.95 -4.36
C ALA A 182 -4.32 7.47 -5.78
N ARG A 183 -3.21 6.99 -6.37
CA ARG A 183 -2.85 7.29 -7.77
C ARG A 183 -3.89 6.78 -8.76
N THR A 184 -4.46 5.60 -8.51
CA THR A 184 -5.51 5.04 -9.37
C THR A 184 -6.78 5.88 -9.32
N ILE A 185 -7.20 6.30 -8.12
CA ILE A 185 -8.33 7.23 -7.93
C ILE A 185 -8.09 8.53 -8.69
N GLN A 186 -6.90 9.14 -8.57
CA GLN A 186 -6.59 10.38 -9.28
C GLN A 186 -6.64 10.21 -10.81
N ARG A 187 -6.05 9.12 -11.34
CA ARG A 187 -6.01 8.83 -12.78
C ARG A 187 -7.39 8.56 -13.38
N ALA A 188 -8.28 7.98 -12.60
CA ALA A 188 -9.67 7.73 -13.00
C ALA A 188 -10.60 8.93 -12.79
N SER A 189 -10.12 10.04 -12.20
CA SER A 189 -10.96 11.21 -11.89
C SER A 189 -10.98 12.28 -12.98
N ASP A 190 -11.86 13.26 -12.83
CA ASP A 190 -11.88 14.47 -13.67
C ASP A 190 -10.58 15.29 -13.55
N ARG A 191 -9.81 15.10 -12.48
CA ARG A 191 -8.50 15.74 -12.24
C ARG A 191 -7.31 14.90 -12.74
N ARG A 192 -7.52 13.91 -13.62
CA ARG A 192 -6.45 13.02 -14.13
C ARG A 192 -5.26 13.75 -14.78
N HIS A 193 -5.52 14.89 -15.43
CA HIS A 193 -4.51 15.72 -16.11
C HIS A 193 -4.01 16.89 -15.23
N LYS A 194 -4.41 16.93 -13.96
CA LYS A 194 -4.03 17.98 -12.99
C LYS A 194 -2.93 17.45 -12.05
N PRO A 195 -2.24 18.35 -11.32
CA PRO A 195 -1.18 17.94 -10.40
C PRO A 195 -1.66 16.89 -9.38
N PHE A 196 -0.85 15.85 -9.17
CA PHE A 196 -1.00 14.90 -8.07
C PHE A 196 0.22 15.05 -7.16
N VAL A 197 0.05 15.82 -6.09
CA VAL A 197 1.12 16.13 -5.13
C VAL A 197 1.00 15.14 -3.97
N THR A 198 2.11 14.55 -3.58
CA THR A 198 2.18 13.55 -2.50
C THR A 198 3.04 14.06 -1.36
N VAL A 199 2.61 13.84 -0.13
CA VAL A 199 3.35 14.18 1.10
C VAL A 199 3.22 13.03 2.06
N ASN A 200 4.34 12.54 2.59
CA ASN A 200 4.33 11.60 3.71
C ASN A 200 4.56 12.40 5.00
N CYS A 201 3.51 12.50 5.82
CA CYS A 201 3.52 13.29 7.04
C CYS A 201 4.41 12.68 8.13
N GLY A 202 4.51 11.35 8.20
CA GLY A 202 5.36 10.64 9.17
C GLY A 202 6.86 10.68 8.85
N ALA A 203 7.25 10.97 7.61
CA ALA A 203 8.65 11.06 7.20
C ALA A 203 9.29 12.44 7.40
N ILE A 204 8.49 13.47 7.72
CA ILE A 204 8.94 14.86 7.85
C ILE A 204 9.04 15.20 9.34
N PRO A 205 10.14 15.82 9.81
CA PRO A 205 10.23 16.26 11.21
C PRO A 205 9.10 17.23 11.57
N ASP A 206 8.44 17.03 12.71
CA ASP A 206 7.25 17.79 13.15
C ASP A 206 7.36 19.31 12.97
N LYS A 207 8.54 19.88 13.28
CA LYS A 207 8.82 21.32 13.18
C LYS A 207 8.79 21.85 11.74
N LEU A 208 8.94 20.99 10.74
CA LEU A 208 8.99 21.33 9.33
C LEU A 208 7.71 20.95 8.58
N VAL A 209 6.88 20.06 9.12
CA VAL A 209 5.65 19.59 8.45
C VAL A 209 4.75 20.76 8.08
N GLU A 210 4.56 21.73 8.98
CA GLU A 210 3.75 22.92 8.73
C GLU A 210 4.27 23.73 7.53
N SER A 211 5.58 23.99 7.52
CA SER A 211 6.25 24.72 6.45
C SER A 211 6.18 23.98 5.11
N VAL A 212 6.27 22.65 5.11
CA VAL A 212 6.14 21.84 3.89
C VAL A 212 4.70 21.85 3.37
N LEU A 213 3.70 21.67 4.25
CA LEU A 213 2.30 21.61 3.83
C LEU A 213 1.77 22.97 3.37
N PHE A 214 1.96 24.01 4.17
CA PHE A 214 1.33 25.32 3.96
C PHE A 214 2.26 26.35 3.33
N GLY A 215 3.59 26.17 3.44
CA GLY A 215 4.58 27.13 2.94
C GLY A 215 4.92 28.21 3.96
N HIS A 216 5.99 28.97 3.70
CA HIS A 216 6.42 30.06 4.58
C HIS A 216 6.93 31.27 3.80
N GLU A 217 6.77 32.45 4.39
CA GLU A 217 7.40 33.68 3.91
C GLU A 217 8.84 33.80 4.41
N ARG A 218 9.65 34.59 3.72
CA ARG A 218 11.04 34.86 4.13
C ARG A 218 11.06 35.46 5.55
N GLY A 219 11.86 34.87 6.43
CA GLY A 219 11.97 35.31 7.83
C GLY A 219 10.90 34.78 8.78
N ALA A 220 10.06 33.82 8.35
CA ALA A 220 9.03 33.23 9.19
C ALA A 220 9.57 32.47 10.43
N PHE A 221 10.77 31.91 10.35
CA PHE A 221 11.47 31.25 11.47
C PHE A 221 12.99 31.32 11.29
N THR A 222 13.75 30.95 12.32
CA THR A 222 15.22 30.92 12.27
C THR A 222 15.71 29.93 11.22
N GLY A 223 16.27 30.43 10.12
CA GLY A 223 16.69 29.62 8.96
C GLY A 223 15.84 29.80 7.70
N ALA A 224 14.72 30.53 7.75
CA ALA A 224 13.88 30.84 6.60
C ALA A 224 14.48 31.95 5.71
N THR A 225 15.55 31.63 4.98
CA THR A 225 16.28 32.59 4.11
C THR A 225 15.51 32.94 2.83
N GLU A 226 14.66 32.02 2.36
CA GLU A 226 13.89 32.15 1.13
C GLU A 226 12.40 31.86 1.38
N LYS A 227 11.55 32.28 0.43
CA LYS A 227 10.13 31.96 0.45
C LYS A 227 9.92 30.54 -0.08
N HIS A 228 9.10 29.75 0.60
CA HIS A 228 8.75 28.40 0.16
C HIS A 228 7.25 28.26 -0.12
N ARG A 229 6.91 27.70 -1.29
CA ARG A 229 5.53 27.37 -1.63
C ARG A 229 5.16 26.03 -1.01
N GLY A 230 4.09 25.99 -0.23
CA GLY A 230 3.60 24.76 0.39
C GLY A 230 2.93 23.81 -0.59
N LYS A 231 2.80 22.56 -0.18
CA LYS A 231 2.19 21.46 -0.96
C LYS A 231 0.72 21.72 -1.32
N PHE A 232 -0.04 22.42 -0.49
CA PHE A 232 -1.39 22.86 -0.85
C PHE A 232 -1.41 23.79 -2.07
N MET A 233 -0.45 24.71 -2.16
CA MET A 233 -0.33 25.63 -3.31
C MET A 233 0.19 24.93 -4.56
N GLU A 234 1.04 23.92 -4.40
CA GLU A 234 1.49 23.08 -5.52
C GLU A 234 0.34 22.22 -6.08
N ALA A 235 -0.56 21.77 -5.20
CA ALA A 235 -1.69 20.91 -5.54
C ALA A 235 -2.94 21.68 -6.02
N ASN A 236 -2.89 23.01 -6.08
CA ASN A 236 -4.05 23.84 -6.41
C ASN A 236 -4.63 23.48 -7.80
N GLY A 237 -5.95 23.27 -7.86
CA GLY A 237 -6.68 22.74 -9.02
C GLY A 237 -6.48 21.25 -9.29
N GLY A 238 -5.74 20.55 -8.43
CA GLY A 238 -5.34 19.15 -8.55
C GLY A 238 -5.73 18.31 -7.34
N THR A 239 -4.92 17.32 -7.01
CA THR A 239 -5.14 16.40 -5.89
C THR A 239 -3.93 16.38 -4.97
N LEU A 240 -4.15 16.48 -3.67
CA LEU A 240 -3.13 16.33 -2.63
C LEU A 240 -3.34 14.99 -1.93
N PHE A 241 -2.32 14.15 -1.97
CA PHE A 241 -2.25 12.90 -1.23
C PHE A 241 -1.44 13.08 0.05
N LEU A 242 -2.09 12.89 1.19
CA LEU A 242 -1.47 12.95 2.53
C LEU A 242 -1.33 11.52 3.08
N ASP A 243 -0.11 10.99 3.04
CA ASP A 243 0.22 9.69 3.62
C ASP A 243 0.58 9.83 5.10
N GLU A 244 0.20 8.82 5.88
CA GLU A 244 0.33 8.79 7.34
C GLU A 244 -0.28 10.01 8.06
N ILE A 245 -1.54 10.33 7.74
CA ILE A 245 -2.25 11.48 8.32
C ILE A 245 -2.38 11.40 9.86
N GLY A 246 -2.39 10.18 10.41
CA GLY A 246 -2.42 9.94 11.85
C GLY A 246 -1.13 10.29 12.61
N ASP A 247 -0.07 10.72 11.91
CA ASP A 247 1.17 11.22 12.52
C ASP A 247 1.21 12.75 12.64
N LEU A 248 0.18 13.46 12.17
CA LEU A 248 0.13 14.92 12.28
C LEU A 248 -0.04 15.39 13.72
N SER A 249 0.69 16.44 14.10
CA SER A 249 0.51 17.10 15.40
C SER A 249 -0.86 17.80 15.49
N PRO A 250 -1.43 17.98 16.70
CA PRO A 250 -2.72 18.65 16.87
C PRO A 250 -2.79 20.05 16.26
N ASP A 251 -1.70 20.82 16.30
CA ASP A 251 -1.65 22.18 15.73
C ASP A 251 -1.78 22.17 14.21
N ILE A 252 -1.16 21.18 13.55
CA ILE A 252 -1.26 21.03 12.09
C ILE A 252 -2.65 20.53 11.70
N GLN A 253 -3.26 19.67 12.52
CA GLN A 253 -4.64 19.21 12.31
C GLN A 253 -5.64 20.37 12.30
N VAL A 254 -5.46 21.41 13.11
CA VAL A 254 -6.31 22.62 13.08
C VAL A 254 -6.20 23.34 11.73
N LYS A 255 -4.98 23.51 11.22
CA LYS A 255 -4.76 24.20 9.94
C LYS A 255 -5.27 23.37 8.77
N LEU A 256 -5.10 22.06 8.84
CA LEU A 256 -5.65 21.13 7.86
C LEU A 256 -7.19 21.20 7.85
N LEU A 257 -7.82 21.25 9.02
CA LEU A 257 -9.28 21.39 9.12
C LEU A 257 -9.78 22.63 8.37
N ARG A 258 -9.14 23.79 8.57
CA ARG A 258 -9.47 25.03 7.84
C ARG A 258 -9.32 24.87 6.33
N ALA A 259 -8.23 24.22 5.89
CA ALA A 259 -8.00 23.95 4.47
C ALA A 259 -9.10 23.07 3.86
N VAL A 260 -9.63 22.09 4.60
CA VAL A 260 -10.68 21.17 4.12
C VAL A 260 -12.09 21.74 4.27
N GLN A 261 -12.33 22.64 5.23
CA GLN A 261 -13.63 23.28 5.45
C GLN A 261 -13.82 24.47 4.51
N ASP A 262 -12.87 25.40 4.48
CA ASP A 262 -13.02 26.71 3.86
C ASP A 262 -12.29 26.82 2.52
N GLY A 263 -11.42 25.85 2.20
CA GLY A 263 -10.54 25.94 1.03
C GLY A 263 -9.51 27.05 1.16
N GLU A 264 -9.15 27.42 2.40
CA GLU A 264 -8.21 28.49 2.70
C GLU A 264 -7.02 27.96 3.49
N ILE A 265 -5.82 28.41 3.10
CA ILE A 265 -4.58 28.11 3.83
C ILE A 265 -3.89 29.40 4.28
N GLU A 266 -3.22 29.33 5.43
CA GLU A 266 -2.37 30.41 5.94
C GLU A 266 -0.91 29.98 5.85
N THR A 267 -0.10 30.70 5.08
CA THR A 267 1.36 30.49 5.03
C THR A 267 2.00 30.97 6.34
N VAL A 268 3.05 30.27 6.80
CA VAL A 268 3.75 30.65 8.03
C VAL A 268 4.33 32.05 7.89
N GLY A 269 3.94 32.95 8.79
CA GLY A 269 4.37 34.35 8.82
C GLY A 269 3.59 35.29 7.88
N ALA A 270 2.61 34.81 7.12
CA ALA A 270 1.77 35.67 6.28
C ALA A 270 0.60 36.29 7.05
N ARG A 271 0.13 37.44 6.55
CA ARG A 271 -1.00 38.19 7.12
C ARG A 271 -2.34 37.91 6.44
N GLN A 272 -2.35 37.17 5.33
CA GLN A 272 -3.54 36.92 4.52
C GLN A 272 -3.64 35.43 4.19
N SER A 273 -4.88 34.90 4.22
CA SER A 273 -5.18 33.55 3.76
C SER A 273 -5.16 33.48 2.22
N ALA A 274 -4.83 32.31 1.69
CA ALA A 274 -4.86 32.02 0.26
C ALA A 274 -5.91 30.94 -0.02
N LYS A 275 -6.81 31.21 -0.99
CA LYS A 275 -7.77 30.21 -1.45
C LYS A 275 -7.10 29.16 -2.33
N VAL A 276 -7.42 27.90 -2.06
CA VAL A 276 -6.94 26.73 -2.79
C VAL A 276 -8.09 25.79 -3.09
N ASP A 277 -8.11 25.26 -4.31
CA ASP A 277 -9.05 24.22 -4.76
C ASP A 277 -8.30 22.89 -4.86
N VAL A 278 -8.28 22.13 -3.77
CA VAL A 278 -7.52 20.88 -3.68
C VAL A 278 -8.46 19.73 -3.32
N ARG A 279 -8.46 18.69 -4.14
CA ARG A 279 -9.07 17.42 -3.77
C ARG A 279 -8.14 16.68 -2.82
N LEU A 280 -8.65 16.25 -1.67
CA LEU A 280 -7.85 15.55 -0.67
C LEU A 280 -8.04 14.03 -0.76
N ILE A 281 -6.93 13.30 -0.77
CA ILE A 281 -6.89 11.87 -0.51
C ILE A 281 -5.93 11.66 0.64
N SER A 282 -6.38 11.04 1.73
CA SER A 282 -5.55 10.77 2.90
C SER A 282 -5.33 9.27 3.05
N ALA A 283 -4.20 8.88 3.64
CA ALA A 283 -3.91 7.51 4.00
C ALA A 283 -3.34 7.40 5.40
N THR A 284 -3.56 6.26 6.05
CA THR A 284 -2.94 5.96 7.34
C THR A 284 -2.83 4.46 7.58
N ASN A 285 -1.86 4.07 8.40
CA ASN A 285 -1.76 2.74 8.98
C ASN A 285 -2.35 2.63 10.40
N LYS A 286 -2.76 3.74 11.02
CA LYS A 286 -3.34 3.78 12.36
C LYS A 286 -4.85 3.68 12.28
N ASN A 287 -5.45 3.19 13.37
CA ASN A 287 -6.88 3.33 13.58
C ASN A 287 -7.17 4.78 14.03
N LEU A 288 -7.62 5.64 13.10
CA LEU A 288 -7.90 7.05 13.41
C LEU A 288 -8.90 7.20 14.54
N ILE A 289 -9.81 6.25 14.68
CA ILE A 289 -10.82 6.31 15.72
C ILE A 289 -10.18 6.10 17.10
N GLU A 290 -9.24 5.16 17.23
CA GLU A 290 -8.44 5.01 18.47
C GLU A 290 -7.58 6.24 18.75
N GLU A 291 -7.03 6.88 17.73
CA GLU A 291 -6.25 8.12 17.88
C GLU A 291 -7.12 9.30 18.36
N VAL A 292 -8.40 9.37 17.94
CA VAL A 292 -9.37 10.35 18.46
C VAL A 292 -9.67 10.09 19.93
N LYS A 293 -9.96 8.84 20.27
CA LYS A 293 -10.17 8.38 21.66
C LYS A 293 -9.02 8.76 22.59
N ALA A 294 -7.80 8.66 22.08
CA ALA A 294 -6.59 8.98 22.81
C ALA A 294 -6.24 10.49 22.82
N GLY A 295 -7.08 11.34 22.21
CA GLY A 295 -6.86 12.78 22.12
C GLY A 295 -5.70 13.20 21.22
N ARG A 296 -5.15 12.28 20.41
CA ARG A 296 -4.04 12.54 19.48
C ARG A 296 -4.52 12.99 18.11
N PHE A 297 -5.76 12.65 17.75
CA PHE A 297 -6.40 13.09 16.53
C PHE A 297 -7.69 13.84 16.85
N ARG A 298 -7.94 14.96 16.17
CA ARG A 298 -9.13 15.77 16.43
C ARG A 298 -10.37 15.12 15.80
N GLU A 299 -11.43 15.09 16.59
CA GLU A 299 -12.72 14.52 16.19
C GLU A 299 -13.35 15.29 15.00
N ASP A 300 -13.28 16.62 15.01
CA ASP A 300 -13.82 17.47 13.93
C ASP A 300 -13.13 17.22 12.58
N LEU A 301 -11.80 17.08 12.59
CA LEU A 301 -11.02 16.72 11.41
C LEU A 301 -11.34 15.29 10.93
N TYR A 302 -11.46 14.34 11.87
CA TYR A 302 -11.81 12.95 11.53
C TYR A 302 -13.11 12.89 10.73
N TYR A 303 -14.19 13.51 11.21
CA TYR A 303 -15.46 13.48 10.49
C TYR A 303 -15.43 14.21 9.14
N ARG A 304 -14.56 15.22 8.99
CA ARG A 304 -14.42 15.95 7.73
C ARG A 304 -13.59 15.21 6.69
N LEU A 305 -12.62 14.41 7.12
CA LEU A 305 -11.81 13.57 6.23
C LEU A 305 -12.51 12.26 5.90
N ASN A 306 -13.10 11.60 6.89
CA ASN A 306 -13.65 10.24 6.79
C ASN A 306 -15.04 10.21 6.13
N VAL A 307 -15.18 10.86 4.97
CA VAL A 307 -16.41 10.90 4.18
C VAL A 307 -16.54 9.67 3.28
N PHE A 308 -15.40 9.16 2.79
CA PHE A 308 -15.35 7.97 1.94
C PHE A 308 -14.15 7.09 2.34
N PRO A 309 -14.32 6.19 3.34
CA PRO A 309 -13.27 5.27 3.76
C PRO A 309 -13.08 4.13 2.74
N ILE A 310 -11.82 3.75 2.52
CA ILE A 310 -11.42 2.58 1.74
C ILE A 310 -10.41 1.79 2.59
N THR A 311 -10.82 0.65 3.11
CA THR A 311 -9.94 -0.23 3.88
C THR A 311 -9.27 -1.25 2.97
N VAL A 312 -7.94 -1.24 2.95
CA VAL A 312 -7.12 -2.13 2.13
C VAL A 312 -6.69 -3.34 2.95
N PRO A 313 -7.06 -4.56 2.56
CA PRO A 313 -6.71 -5.75 3.31
C PRO A 313 -5.20 -6.03 3.29
N PRO A 314 -4.64 -6.56 4.38
CA PRO A 314 -3.25 -7.01 4.39
C PRO A 314 -3.05 -8.20 3.46
N LEU A 315 -1.82 -8.39 2.96
CA LEU A 315 -1.50 -9.39 1.95
C LEU A 315 -1.82 -10.83 2.40
N ARG A 316 -1.66 -11.14 3.70
CA ARG A 316 -2.06 -12.44 4.29
C ARG A 316 -3.56 -12.77 4.14
N ASN A 317 -4.42 -11.77 4.00
CA ASN A 317 -5.87 -11.96 3.79
C ASN A 317 -6.26 -11.96 2.30
N ARG A 318 -5.27 -11.92 1.39
CA ARG A 318 -5.43 -11.95 -0.07
C ARG A 318 -4.25 -12.66 -0.73
N LYS A 319 -3.92 -13.86 -0.24
CA LYS A 319 -2.76 -14.64 -0.71
C LYS A 319 -2.87 -15.00 -2.20
N GLU A 320 -4.07 -15.00 -2.75
CA GLU A 320 -4.38 -15.22 -4.18
C GLU A 320 -3.75 -14.14 -5.08
N ASP A 321 -3.49 -12.94 -4.55
CA ASP A 321 -2.83 -11.86 -5.30
C ASP A 321 -1.31 -12.09 -5.43
N VAL A 322 -0.70 -12.89 -4.55
CA VAL A 322 0.77 -13.06 -4.47
C VAL A 322 1.38 -13.54 -5.80
N PRO A 323 0.88 -14.60 -6.46
CA PRO A 323 1.49 -15.07 -7.70
C PRO A 323 1.50 -14.01 -8.82
N MET A 324 0.43 -13.22 -8.94
CA MET A 324 0.36 -12.17 -9.94
C MET A 324 1.28 -10.98 -9.61
N LEU A 325 1.34 -10.59 -8.34
CA LEU A 325 2.26 -9.54 -7.88
C LEU A 325 3.72 -9.94 -8.14
N VAL A 326 4.11 -11.17 -7.80
CA VAL A 326 5.47 -11.69 -8.04
C VAL A 326 5.82 -11.63 -9.53
N ARG A 327 4.93 -12.11 -10.40
CA ARG A 327 5.13 -12.08 -11.86
C ARG A 327 5.29 -10.65 -12.38
N SER A 328 4.45 -9.73 -11.92
CA SER A 328 4.50 -8.32 -12.31
C SER A 328 5.81 -7.66 -11.87
N PHE A 329 6.25 -7.91 -10.63
CA PHE A 329 7.52 -7.39 -10.13
C PHE A 329 8.72 -7.98 -10.86
N ALA A 330 8.73 -9.30 -11.07
CA ALA A 330 9.80 -10.00 -11.77
C ALA A 330 9.96 -9.51 -13.22
N ASP A 331 8.86 -9.33 -13.95
CA ASP A 331 8.88 -8.79 -15.32
C ASP A 331 9.38 -7.34 -15.35
N ARG A 332 8.89 -6.48 -14.44
CA ARG A 332 9.34 -5.08 -14.34
C ARG A 332 10.83 -4.99 -14.02
N PHE A 333 11.28 -5.69 -12.98
CA PHE A 333 12.68 -5.64 -12.55
C PHE A 333 13.62 -6.30 -13.55
N GLY A 334 13.20 -7.38 -14.22
CA GLY A 334 13.99 -7.99 -15.29
C GLY A 334 14.26 -7.03 -16.45
N ARG A 335 13.25 -6.24 -16.84
CA ARG A 335 13.41 -5.19 -17.86
C ARG A 335 14.31 -4.04 -17.40
N GLU A 336 14.12 -3.55 -16.18
CA GLU A 336 14.94 -2.48 -15.59
C GLU A 336 16.41 -2.90 -15.44
N HIS A 337 16.65 -4.19 -15.16
CA HIS A 337 18.00 -4.75 -15.00
C HIS A 337 18.63 -5.24 -16.31
N GLY A 338 17.93 -5.09 -17.46
CA GLY A 338 18.47 -5.43 -18.77
C GLY A 338 18.67 -6.94 -19.01
N LEU A 339 17.92 -7.80 -18.31
CA LEU A 339 17.96 -9.24 -18.53
C LEU A 339 17.50 -9.56 -19.96
N ARG A 340 18.21 -10.48 -20.62
CA ARG A 340 18.00 -10.81 -22.05
C ARG A 340 16.72 -11.61 -22.33
N GLY A 341 15.99 -12.02 -21.29
CA GLY A 341 14.78 -12.84 -21.39
C GLY A 341 13.82 -12.63 -20.21
N PRO A 342 12.60 -13.19 -20.29
CA PRO A 342 11.63 -13.08 -19.21
C PRO A 342 12.13 -13.80 -17.95
N VAL A 343 11.94 -13.17 -16.79
CA VAL A 343 12.24 -13.80 -15.51
C VAL A 343 11.25 -14.95 -15.28
N SER A 344 11.78 -16.16 -15.29
CA SER A 344 11.06 -17.39 -14.98
C SER A 344 10.99 -17.58 -13.47
N ILE A 345 9.87 -18.08 -12.97
CA ILE A 345 9.66 -18.30 -11.53
C ILE A 345 9.32 -19.77 -11.34
N SER A 346 10.10 -20.47 -10.52
CA SER A 346 9.82 -21.88 -10.20
C SER A 346 8.48 -22.04 -9.46
N PRO A 347 7.74 -23.15 -9.66
CA PRO A 347 6.52 -23.43 -8.91
C PRO A 347 6.74 -23.46 -7.39
N GLU A 348 7.91 -23.93 -6.95
CA GLU A 348 8.34 -24.00 -5.56
C GLU A 348 8.45 -22.61 -4.93
N VAL A 349 9.02 -21.63 -5.66
CA VAL A 349 9.06 -20.23 -5.22
C VAL A 349 7.65 -19.66 -5.10
N LEU A 350 6.78 -19.89 -6.08
CA LEU A 350 5.39 -19.39 -5.98
C LEU A 350 4.65 -19.99 -4.78
N ALA A 351 4.81 -21.29 -4.52
CA ALA A 351 4.22 -21.94 -3.35
C ALA A 351 4.77 -21.34 -2.04
N MET A 352 6.09 -21.19 -1.93
CA MET A 352 6.76 -20.62 -0.76
C MET A 352 6.32 -19.18 -0.49
N LEU A 353 6.34 -18.32 -1.52
CA LEU A 353 5.93 -16.92 -1.39
C LEU A 353 4.44 -16.78 -1.09
N THR A 354 3.59 -17.68 -1.61
CA THR A 354 2.15 -17.68 -1.30
C THR A 354 1.88 -18.14 0.14
N ALA A 355 2.66 -19.09 0.66
CA ALA A 355 2.51 -19.58 2.02
C ALA A 355 2.88 -18.53 3.09
N TYR A 356 3.88 -17.70 2.82
CA TYR A 356 4.37 -16.68 3.74
C TYR A 356 3.31 -15.58 4.05
N ASP A 357 3.31 -15.06 5.29
CA ASP A 357 2.28 -14.12 5.77
C ASP A 357 2.56 -12.65 5.45
N TRP A 358 3.77 -12.30 5.01
CA TRP A 358 4.13 -10.94 4.59
C TRP A 358 3.77 -9.83 5.60
N PRO A 359 4.41 -9.78 6.78
CA PRO A 359 4.17 -8.72 7.77
C PRO A 359 4.43 -7.30 7.22
N GLY A 360 5.33 -7.14 6.25
CA GLY A 360 5.56 -5.88 5.53
C GLY A 360 4.75 -5.74 4.23
N ASN A 361 3.75 -6.61 4.03
CA ASN A 361 2.80 -6.61 2.93
C ASN A 361 3.48 -6.58 1.54
N VAL A 362 2.86 -5.90 0.58
CA VAL A 362 3.32 -5.82 -0.81
C VAL A 362 4.71 -5.19 -0.92
N ARG A 363 5.05 -4.23 -0.04
CA ARG A 363 6.39 -3.62 -0.02
C ARG A 363 7.50 -4.63 0.33
N GLN A 364 7.24 -5.52 1.29
CA GLN A 364 8.20 -6.59 1.63
C GLN A 364 8.31 -7.60 0.48
N LEU A 365 7.18 -7.98 -0.13
CA LEU A 365 7.16 -8.85 -1.31
C LEU A 365 7.96 -8.26 -2.47
N GLU A 366 7.72 -7.00 -2.80
CA GLU A 366 8.40 -6.26 -3.87
C GLU A 366 9.92 -6.22 -3.63
N ASN A 367 10.36 -5.94 -2.40
CA ASN A 367 11.78 -5.93 -2.04
C ASN A 367 12.41 -7.32 -2.10
N ALA A 368 11.69 -8.37 -1.69
CA ALA A 368 12.17 -9.74 -1.76
C ALA A 368 12.37 -10.19 -3.22
N VAL A 369 11.39 -9.92 -4.09
CA VAL A 369 11.48 -10.24 -5.53
C VAL A 369 12.56 -9.40 -6.20
N PHE A 370 12.68 -8.10 -5.87
CA PHE A 370 13.76 -7.25 -6.39
C PHE A 370 15.14 -7.83 -6.10
N ARG A 371 15.40 -8.21 -4.84
CA ARG A 371 16.67 -8.84 -4.45
C ARG A 371 16.92 -10.14 -5.21
N ALA A 372 15.90 -11.00 -5.34
CA ALA A 372 16.03 -12.25 -6.07
C ALA A 372 16.35 -12.03 -7.56
N VAL A 373 15.74 -11.03 -8.20
CA VAL A 373 16.03 -10.69 -9.61
C VAL A 373 17.44 -10.12 -9.79
N VAL A 374 17.94 -9.34 -8.84
CA VAL A 374 19.33 -8.82 -8.87
C VAL A 374 20.35 -9.93 -8.66
N LEU A 375 20.01 -10.97 -7.91
CA LEU A 375 20.90 -12.10 -7.62
C LEU A 375 20.78 -13.26 -8.61
N CYS A 376 19.78 -13.26 -9.52
CA CYS A 376 19.59 -14.37 -10.45
C CYS A 376 20.49 -14.19 -11.69
N ASP A 377 21.36 -15.17 -11.94
CA ASP A 377 22.24 -15.15 -13.12
C ASP A 377 21.52 -15.65 -14.39
N ASP A 378 20.66 -16.66 -14.25
CA ASP A 378 20.02 -17.36 -15.39
C ASP A 378 18.56 -16.94 -15.65
N GLY A 379 18.09 -15.87 -14.98
CA GLY A 379 16.71 -15.40 -15.10
C GLY A 379 15.66 -16.37 -14.54
N LEU A 380 16.06 -17.37 -13.75
CA LEU A 380 15.17 -18.29 -13.04
C LEU A 380 15.20 -17.98 -11.54
N LEU A 381 14.03 -17.74 -10.94
CA LEU A 381 13.90 -17.58 -9.50
C LEU A 381 13.68 -18.94 -8.82
N THR A 382 14.65 -19.33 -7.99
CA THR A 382 14.68 -20.55 -7.18
C THR A 382 14.60 -20.22 -5.68
N PRO A 383 14.21 -21.18 -4.81
CA PRO A 383 13.97 -20.92 -3.38
C PRO A 383 15.19 -20.38 -2.61
N ASP A 384 16.41 -20.75 -3.01
CA ASP A 384 17.68 -20.31 -2.43
C ASP A 384 17.91 -18.79 -2.54
N LEU A 385 17.24 -18.13 -3.50
CA LEU A 385 17.27 -16.66 -3.64
C LEU A 385 16.39 -15.94 -2.61
N PHE A 386 15.64 -16.67 -1.78
CA PHE A 386 14.78 -16.14 -0.71
C PHE A 386 15.15 -16.69 0.67
N PRO A 387 16.42 -16.62 1.11
CA PRO A 387 16.90 -17.33 2.30
C PRO A 387 16.20 -16.87 3.58
N GLN A 388 15.82 -15.59 3.67
CA GLN A 388 15.11 -15.04 4.82
C GLN A 388 13.67 -15.56 4.96
N ILE A 389 13.04 -15.95 3.85
CA ILE A 389 11.67 -16.47 3.82
C ILE A 389 11.70 -17.98 4.04
N ALA A 390 12.62 -18.66 3.35
CA ALA A 390 12.85 -20.09 3.49
C ALA A 390 13.15 -20.47 4.95
N ALA A 391 14.01 -19.70 5.65
CA ALA A 391 14.32 -19.92 7.07
C ALA A 391 13.13 -19.76 8.04
N GLN A 392 12.03 -19.14 7.61
CA GLN A 392 10.83 -18.91 8.42
C GLN A 392 9.69 -19.89 8.10
N LEU A 393 9.84 -20.73 7.07
CA LEU A 393 8.83 -21.69 6.64
C LEU A 393 9.32 -23.13 6.90
N PRO A 394 8.59 -23.94 7.70
CA PRO A 394 8.94 -25.34 7.90
C PRO A 394 8.84 -26.11 6.58
N GLY A 395 9.92 -26.81 6.20
CA GLY A 395 10.01 -27.61 4.97
C GLY A 395 10.79 -26.95 3.82
N TYR A 396 11.25 -25.71 3.97
CA TYR A 396 12.11 -25.01 3.01
C TYR A 396 13.51 -24.78 3.62
N ASP A 397 14.23 -25.85 3.97
CA ASP A 397 15.63 -25.72 4.37
C ASP A 397 16.49 -25.38 3.15
N VAL A 398 17.14 -24.21 3.18
CA VAL A 398 18.15 -23.82 2.20
C VAL A 398 19.36 -24.73 2.41
N ARG A 399 19.39 -25.88 1.73
CA ARG A 399 20.61 -26.66 1.61
C ARG A 399 21.58 -25.82 0.77
N GLU A 400 22.72 -25.46 1.36
CA GLU A 400 23.84 -24.86 0.64
C GLU A 400 24.09 -25.68 -0.64
N ALA A 401 23.89 -25.04 -1.79
CA ALA A 401 24.23 -25.63 -3.08
C ALA A 401 25.77 -25.60 -3.24
N GLY A 402 26.43 -26.50 -2.51
CA GLY A 402 27.83 -26.84 -2.66
C GLY A 402 27.95 -28.31 -3.05
N ALA A 403 28.42 -28.56 -4.27
CA ALA A 403 28.90 -29.84 -4.78
C ALA A 403 27.89 -31.02 -4.83
N GLY A 404 27.28 -31.19 -6.01
CA GLY A 404 27.06 -32.50 -6.62
C GLY A 404 26.42 -33.59 -5.76
N GLN A 405 25.11 -33.52 -5.53
CA GLN A 405 24.35 -34.72 -5.21
C GLN A 405 22.95 -34.67 -5.84
N ARG A 406 22.74 -35.52 -6.85
CA ARG A 406 21.40 -35.90 -7.29
C ARG A 406 20.72 -36.63 -6.14
N VAL A 407 19.76 -35.99 -5.51
CA VAL A 407 18.86 -36.67 -4.57
C VAL A 407 17.87 -37.49 -5.39
N ALA A 408 17.95 -38.81 -5.27
CA ALA A 408 16.91 -39.72 -5.74
C ALA A 408 15.64 -39.48 -4.90
N VAL A 409 14.53 -39.18 -5.58
CA VAL A 409 13.21 -39.14 -4.96
C VAL A 409 12.77 -40.59 -4.74
N SER A 410 12.73 -41.05 -3.49
CA SER A 410 12.04 -42.29 -3.12
C SER A 410 10.75 -41.96 -2.38
N ASP A 411 9.66 -42.47 -2.95
CA ASP A 411 8.33 -42.72 -2.38
C ASP A 411 7.39 -41.52 -2.16
N ALA A 412 6.60 -41.25 -3.20
CA ALA A 412 5.24 -40.74 -3.08
C ALA A 412 4.27 -41.78 -3.71
N PRO A 413 3.05 -41.96 -3.18
CA PRO A 413 2.16 -43.06 -3.55
C PRO A 413 1.61 -42.88 -4.97
N SER A 414 1.66 -43.95 -5.76
CA SER A 414 1.21 -43.99 -7.13
C SER A 414 -0.31 -43.80 -7.25
N LEU A 415 -0.75 -42.70 -7.84
CA LEU A 415 -2.08 -42.58 -8.46
C LEU A 415 -1.92 -42.81 -9.97
N SER A 416 -2.45 -43.94 -10.43
CA SER A 416 -2.49 -44.36 -11.83
C SER A 416 -3.55 -43.54 -12.58
N MET A 417 -3.16 -42.98 -13.72
CA MET A 417 -4.08 -42.46 -14.74
C MET A 417 -3.84 -43.21 -16.06
N PRO A 418 -4.87 -43.41 -16.91
CA PRO A 418 -4.79 -44.32 -18.05
C PRO A 418 -4.07 -43.72 -19.27
N ASP A 419 -3.42 -44.59 -20.03
CA ASP A 419 -2.65 -44.33 -21.25
C ASP A 419 -3.44 -43.62 -22.37
N VAL A 420 -2.83 -42.60 -22.97
CA VAL A 420 -3.18 -42.09 -24.30
C VAL A 420 -1.88 -41.96 -25.12
N PRO A 421 -1.76 -42.59 -26.31
CA PRO A 421 -0.50 -42.65 -27.04
C PRO A 421 -0.23 -41.38 -27.88
N LEU A 422 0.94 -40.77 -27.69
CA LEU A 422 1.47 -39.69 -28.55
C LEU A 422 2.29 -40.28 -29.71
N GLN A 423 1.91 -39.90 -30.93
CA GLN A 423 2.58 -40.26 -32.18
C GLN A 423 3.91 -39.50 -32.39
N ARG A 424 4.83 -40.19 -33.08
CA ARG A 424 6.22 -39.84 -33.41
C ARG A 424 6.40 -38.73 -34.46
N GLY A 425 7.56 -38.08 -34.39
CA GLY A 425 8.25 -37.35 -35.45
C GLY A 425 8.77 -36.01 -34.93
N PHE A 426 10.04 -35.61 -34.98
CA PHE A 426 11.13 -35.90 -35.90
C PHE A 426 12.50 -35.70 -35.20
N ALA A 427 13.48 -36.51 -35.59
CA ALA A 427 14.94 -36.32 -35.48
C ALA A 427 15.36 -35.04 -36.27
N GLU A 428 16.54 -34.42 -36.24
CA GLU A 428 17.93 -34.74 -35.85
C GLU A 428 18.73 -33.47 -36.21
N SER A 429 19.75 -33.06 -35.43
CA SER A 429 20.96 -32.29 -35.85
C SER A 429 21.51 -31.54 -34.62
N GLN A 430 22.78 -31.56 -34.22
CA GLN A 430 24.02 -32.09 -34.76
C GLN A 430 25.04 -32.18 -33.61
N GLN A 431 25.82 -33.25 -33.58
CA GLN A 431 27.01 -33.46 -32.74
C GLN A 431 28.24 -33.16 -33.60
N ARG A 432 29.19 -32.34 -33.10
CA ARG A 432 30.64 -32.47 -33.39
C ARG A 432 31.46 -31.93 -32.20
N VAL A 433 32.09 -32.81 -31.39
CA VAL A 433 33.55 -33.13 -31.25
C VAL A 433 34.43 -31.88 -30.99
N VAL A 434 35.31 -31.78 -29.99
CA VAL A 434 36.46 -32.64 -29.63
C VAL A 434 36.93 -32.41 -28.17
N SER A 435 37.41 -33.50 -27.56
CA SER A 435 38.11 -33.64 -26.27
C SER A 435 39.64 -33.53 -26.35
N GLY A 436 40.29 -32.98 -25.31
CA GLY A 436 41.74 -33.08 -25.00
C GLY A 436 42.29 -31.73 -24.49
N LEU A 437 43.10 -31.57 -23.44
CA LEU A 437 44.00 -32.44 -22.67
C LEU A 437 44.31 -31.84 -21.27
N SER A 438 44.59 -32.74 -20.32
CA SER A 438 45.51 -32.75 -19.17
C SER A 438 45.63 -31.57 -18.17
N LEU A 439 45.48 -31.94 -16.89
CA LEU A 439 46.16 -31.33 -15.75
C LEU A 439 47.68 -31.46 -15.89
N GLY A 440 48.41 -30.41 -15.53
CA GLY A 440 49.85 -30.47 -15.29
C GLY A 440 50.62 -29.25 -15.80
N ASP A 441 50.49 -28.12 -15.10
CA ASP A 441 51.61 -27.18 -14.89
C ASP A 441 51.22 -26.18 -13.77
N LEU A 442 51.72 -26.47 -12.57
CA LEU A 442 51.76 -25.55 -11.44
C LEU A 442 52.99 -24.65 -11.62
N GLY A 443 52.78 -23.34 -11.72
CA GLY A 443 53.88 -22.39 -11.78
C GLY A 443 53.47 -20.92 -11.87
N ALA A 444 52.98 -20.37 -10.75
CA ALA A 444 53.05 -18.96 -10.36
C ALA A 444 52.42 -17.91 -11.31
N THR A 445 51.22 -17.44 -10.95
CA THR A 445 50.84 -16.02 -10.72
C THR A 445 49.31 -15.89 -10.66
N ALA A 446 48.69 -16.38 -9.59
CA ALA A 446 47.30 -16.05 -9.29
C ALA A 446 47.26 -14.66 -8.66
N LYS A 447 47.21 -13.60 -9.49
CA LYS A 447 46.62 -12.33 -9.07
C LYS A 447 45.12 -12.45 -9.30
N THR A 448 44.42 -12.58 -8.18
CA THR A 448 42.97 -12.44 -7.99
C THR A 448 42.34 -11.44 -8.96
N GLY A 449 41.58 -11.97 -9.92
CA GLY A 449 40.70 -11.22 -10.79
C GLY A 449 39.26 -11.60 -10.50
N SER A 450 38.49 -10.64 -9.98
CA SER A 450 37.03 -10.57 -10.01
C SER A 450 36.24 -11.49 -9.07
N ALA A 451 36.44 -11.32 -7.75
CA ALA A 451 35.39 -11.59 -6.78
C ALA A 451 34.89 -10.27 -6.19
N ALA A 452 33.56 -10.07 -6.24
CA ALA A 452 32.79 -9.08 -5.48
C ALA A 452 33.31 -7.62 -5.46
N ARG A 453 33.00 -6.83 -6.50
CA ARG A 453 33.08 -5.36 -6.39
C ARG A 453 32.01 -4.88 -5.40
N GLY A 454 32.39 -4.71 -4.12
CA GLY A 454 31.61 -3.99 -3.11
C GLY A 454 31.31 -4.72 -1.80
N MET A 455 31.79 -5.96 -1.61
CA MET A 455 31.67 -6.66 -0.33
C MET A 455 32.99 -6.58 0.44
N ILE A 456 32.96 -5.96 1.60
CA ILE A 456 34.12 -5.88 2.50
C ILE A 456 34.14 -7.17 3.31
N ASN A 457 35.10 -8.04 3.00
CA ASN A 457 35.16 -9.37 3.59
C ASN A 457 35.79 -9.32 4.98
N ALA A 458 35.11 -9.88 5.99
CA ALA A 458 35.63 -9.94 7.37
C ALA A 458 36.66 -11.08 7.56
N ILE A 459 36.72 -12.01 6.62
CA ILE A 459 37.62 -13.17 6.61
C ILE A 459 38.59 -12.98 5.45
N GLY A 460 39.89 -13.15 5.71
CA GLY A 460 40.96 -13.05 4.73
C GLY A 460 41.02 -14.28 3.82
N ASP A 461 41.83 -14.19 2.77
CA ASP A 461 42.02 -15.31 1.83
C ASP A 461 42.70 -16.54 2.47
N ASP A 462 43.26 -16.36 3.67
CA ASP A 462 43.83 -17.40 4.54
C ASP A 462 42.79 -18.09 5.45
N GLY A 463 41.54 -17.62 5.43
CA GLY A 463 40.47 -18.12 6.29
C GLY A 463 40.50 -17.58 7.72
N GLU A 464 41.39 -16.64 8.04
CA GLU A 464 41.45 -16.01 9.36
C GLU A 464 40.70 -14.66 9.39
N LEU A 465 40.33 -14.22 10.60
CA LEU A 465 39.68 -12.93 10.81
C LEU A 465 40.65 -11.80 10.52
N ARG A 466 40.24 -10.91 9.61
CA ARG A 466 41.05 -9.73 9.27
C ARG A 466 41.11 -8.77 10.44
N THR A 467 42.24 -8.09 10.56
CA THR A 467 42.41 -7.08 11.59
C THR A 467 41.50 -5.89 11.31
N LEU A 468 41.08 -5.19 12.37
CA LEU A 468 40.25 -3.99 12.23
C LEU A 468 40.88 -2.93 11.33
N ASN A 469 42.21 -2.84 11.28
CA ASN A 469 42.92 -1.90 10.42
C ASN A 469 42.79 -2.27 8.93
N GLU A 470 42.83 -3.56 8.58
CA GLU A 470 42.71 -4.02 7.18
C GLU A 470 41.29 -3.87 6.65
N VAL A 471 40.29 -4.12 7.51
CA VAL A 471 38.88 -3.88 7.18
C VAL A 471 38.63 -2.38 7.03
N GLU A 472 39.18 -1.56 7.94
CA GLU A 472 39.04 -0.10 7.89
C GLU A 472 39.68 0.51 6.63
N GLU A 473 40.86 0.04 6.22
CA GLU A 473 41.51 0.47 4.99
C GLU A 473 40.61 0.23 3.76
N GLU A 474 40.02 -0.95 3.66
CA GLU A 474 39.17 -1.33 2.53
C GLU A 474 37.86 -0.53 2.51
N VAL A 475 37.26 -0.28 3.67
CA VAL A 475 36.10 0.62 3.80
C VAL A 475 36.43 2.01 3.29
N ILE A 476 37.59 2.56 3.67
CA ILE A 476 38.02 3.90 3.25
C ILE A 476 38.27 3.93 1.73
N ARG A 477 38.94 2.91 1.18
CA ARG A 477 39.22 2.80 -0.25
C ARG A 477 37.94 2.68 -1.08
N PHE A 478 37.00 1.85 -0.62
CA PHE A 478 35.69 1.70 -1.24
C PHE A 478 34.89 3.01 -1.19
N ALA A 479 34.84 3.68 -0.03
CA ALA A 479 34.12 4.94 0.10
C ALA A 479 34.71 6.05 -0.79
N LEU A 480 36.04 6.12 -0.92
CA LEU A 480 36.70 7.06 -1.83
C LEU A 480 36.34 6.79 -3.29
N GLN A 481 36.27 5.53 -3.71
CA GLN A 481 35.87 5.15 -5.06
C GLN A 481 34.38 5.42 -5.33
N PHE A 482 33.52 5.07 -4.37
CA PHE A 482 32.06 5.20 -4.49
C PHE A 482 31.60 6.66 -4.52
N TYR A 483 32.23 7.54 -3.74
CA TYR A 483 31.91 8.96 -3.69
C TYR A 483 32.84 9.83 -4.56
N SER A 484 33.52 9.22 -5.54
CA SER A 484 34.37 9.92 -6.52
C SER A 484 35.37 10.89 -5.90
N GLY A 485 35.98 10.52 -4.77
CA GLY A 485 36.99 11.34 -4.09
C GLY A 485 36.46 12.59 -3.36
N GLN A 486 35.14 12.75 -3.18
CA GLN A 486 34.58 13.88 -2.41
C GLN A 486 34.84 13.72 -0.90
N MET A 487 36.03 14.14 -0.45
CA MET A 487 36.55 13.95 0.92
C MET A 487 35.59 14.38 2.04
N SER A 488 34.82 15.45 1.83
CA SER A 488 33.86 15.94 2.83
C SER A 488 32.63 15.05 2.97
N GLU A 489 32.17 14.42 1.88
CA GLU A 489 31.05 13.48 1.91
C GLU A 489 31.50 12.11 2.43
N VAL A 490 32.69 11.66 2.04
CA VAL A 490 33.30 10.41 2.56
C VAL A 490 33.47 10.48 4.08
N ALA A 491 34.05 11.56 4.61
CA ALA A 491 34.23 11.73 6.06
C ALA A 491 32.89 11.72 6.82
N ARG A 492 31.88 12.41 6.28
CA ARG A 492 30.54 12.46 6.87
C ARG A 492 29.88 11.08 6.90
N ARG A 493 29.98 10.31 5.81
CA ARG A 493 29.36 8.99 5.67
C ARG A 493 30.04 7.91 6.49
N LEU A 494 31.35 8.01 6.66
CA LEU A 494 32.13 7.14 7.55
C LEU A 494 32.03 7.55 9.03
N GLY A 495 31.37 8.67 9.35
CA GLY A 495 31.20 9.13 10.73
C GLY A 495 32.50 9.61 11.39
N ILE A 496 33.53 9.94 10.61
CA ILE A 496 34.83 10.40 11.12
C ILE A 496 35.11 11.86 10.72
N GLY A 497 35.93 12.56 11.52
CA GLY A 497 36.35 13.92 11.20
C GLY A 497 37.23 13.96 9.95
N ARG A 498 37.13 15.03 9.13
CA ARG A 498 37.94 15.18 7.89
C ARG A 498 39.44 15.07 8.13
N SER A 499 39.95 15.67 9.21
CA SER A 499 41.37 15.55 9.61
C SER A 499 41.78 14.12 9.95
N THR A 500 40.85 13.31 10.48
CA THR A 500 41.07 11.89 10.78
C THR A 500 41.08 11.06 9.51
N LEU A 501 40.19 11.35 8.56
CA LEU A 501 40.18 10.71 7.24
C LEU A 501 41.50 10.97 6.49
N TYR A 502 41.98 12.22 6.42
CA TYR A 502 43.25 12.53 5.76
C TYR A 502 44.46 11.85 6.42
N ARG A 503 44.47 11.75 7.76
CA ARG A 503 45.52 11.03 8.48
C ARG A 503 45.50 9.54 8.14
N LYS A 504 44.33 8.90 8.17
CA LYS A 504 44.17 7.47 7.83
C LYS A 504 44.53 7.17 6.38
N ILE A 505 44.13 8.02 5.43
CA ILE A 505 44.53 7.89 4.02
C ILE A 505 46.05 7.91 3.86
N LYS A 506 46.74 8.76 4.61
CA LYS A 506 48.21 8.84 4.62
C LYS A 506 48.85 7.62 5.29
N ASP A 507 48.31 7.19 6.43
CA ASP A 507 48.82 6.04 7.19
C ASP A 507 48.68 4.72 6.42
N TYR A 508 47.62 4.57 5.62
CA TYR A 508 47.38 3.41 4.74
C TYR A 508 47.95 3.56 3.32
N GLY A 509 48.63 4.67 3.00
CA GLY A 509 49.24 4.87 1.68
C GLY A 509 48.24 4.88 0.51
N ILE A 510 47.00 5.33 0.72
CA ILE A 510 45.95 5.35 -0.31
C ILE A 510 46.14 6.57 -1.23
N ASP A 511 46.44 6.34 -2.51
CA ASP A 511 46.73 7.38 -3.49
C ASP A 511 45.44 7.98 -4.08
N ALA A 512 44.95 9.08 -3.52
CA ALA A 512 43.63 9.66 -3.83
C ALA A 512 43.44 10.17 -5.27
N GLY A 513 44.51 10.24 -6.07
CA GLY A 513 44.51 10.80 -7.43
C GLY A 513 44.44 9.78 -8.59
N LYS A 514 44.61 8.48 -8.36
CA LYS A 514 44.72 7.46 -9.42
C LYS A 514 43.46 6.62 -9.68
N THR A 515 42.39 6.79 -8.90
CA THR A 515 41.19 5.94 -8.97
C THR A 515 40.26 6.23 -10.18
N PHE A 516 40.64 7.15 -11.08
CA PHE A 516 39.76 7.63 -12.16
C PHE A 516 39.96 6.99 -13.55
N GLU A 517 40.82 5.99 -13.69
CA GLU A 517 41.00 5.28 -14.97
C GLU A 517 40.80 3.77 -14.82
N ILE A 518 39.55 3.31 -14.80
CA ILE A 518 39.21 1.95 -15.24
C ILE A 518 37.91 2.01 -16.05
N GLU A 519 38.13 2.02 -17.38
CA GLU A 519 37.28 1.58 -18.50
C GLU A 519 35.94 2.29 -18.75
N ALA A 520 35.97 3.19 -19.74
CA ALA A 520 34.86 3.65 -20.56
C ALA A 520 34.50 2.64 -21.65
#